data_AF-A0A455ATD7-F1
#
_entry.id   AF-A0A455ATD7-F1
#
_cell.length_a   1.000
_cell.length_b   1.000
_cell.length_c   1.000
_cell.angle_alpha   90.00
_cell.angle_beta   90.00
_cell.angle_gamma   90.00
#
_symmetry.space_group_name_H-M   'P 1'
#
loop_
_entity.id
_entity.type
_entity.pdbx_description
1 polymer ?
#
loop_
_entity_poly.entity_id
_entity_poly.type
_entity_poly.pdbx_seq_one_letter_code
_entity_poly.pdbx_strand_id
1 'polypeptide(L)'
;MAQLPRLSRSGAPPLWDPASPAPTSGPRPRLWEGQDVLARWTDGLLYLGTIKKVDSAREVCLVQFEDDSQFLVLWKDISPAALPGEELLCCVCRSETVVPGNRLVSCEKCRHAYHQDCHVPRAPAPGEGEGTSWVCRQCVFAIATKRGGALKKGPYARAMLGMKLSLPYGLKGLDWDAGHLSNRQQSYCYCGGPGEWNLKMLQCRSCLQWFHEACTQCLSKPLLYGDRFYEFECCVCRGGPEKVRRLQLRWVDVAHLVLYHLSVCCKKKYFDFDREILPFTSENWDSLLLGELSDTPKGERSSRLLSALNSHKDRFISGREIKKRKCLFGLHARIPPPVEPPTGDGAPTRPQCLHHPPALTRVTRAAAATTSGPQMPAACPGHPWNFTLVFPQTSLKVPPTR
;
A
#
# COMPACT_ATOMS: atom_id res chain seq x y z
N MET A 1 -33.98 -39.48 48.11
CA MET A 1 -32.75 -39.59 48.93
C MET A 1 -32.29 -41.04 48.88
N ALA A 2 -31.17 -41.32 48.22
CA ALA A 2 -30.31 -42.49 48.44
C ALA A 2 -28.97 -42.20 47.74
N GLN A 3 -27.87 -42.54 48.40
CA GLN A 3 -26.52 -42.01 48.23
C GLN A 3 -25.69 -42.67 47.11
N LEU A 4 -24.65 -41.93 46.69
CA LEU A 4 -23.58 -42.20 45.71
C LEU A 4 -22.88 -43.57 45.80
N PRO A 5 -22.17 -43.96 44.72
CA PRO A 5 -20.74 -44.28 44.89
C PRO A 5 -19.77 -43.76 43.80
N ARG A 6 -18.64 -43.23 44.32
CA ARG A 6 -17.22 -43.36 43.90
C ARG A 6 -16.81 -43.11 42.45
N LEU A 7 -16.11 -41.97 42.27
CA LEU A 7 -15.18 -41.68 41.17
C LEU A 7 -13.92 -42.56 41.26
N SER A 8 -13.61 -43.26 40.17
CA SER A 8 -12.30 -43.87 39.91
C SER A 8 -11.53 -43.06 38.86
N ARG A 9 -10.22 -42.91 39.11
CA ARG A 9 -9.23 -42.23 38.27
C ARG A 9 -9.12 -42.84 36.86
N SER A 10 -9.01 -41.97 35.86
CA SER A 10 -8.54 -42.26 34.48
C SER A 10 -8.10 -40.90 33.92
N GLY A 11 -6.99 -40.66 33.23
CA GLY A 11 -5.82 -41.41 32.79
C GLY A 11 -4.89 -40.32 32.20
N ALA A 12 -3.57 -40.46 32.34
CA ALA A 12 -2.59 -39.47 31.90
C ALA A 12 -2.55 -39.33 30.35
N PRO A 13 -2.12 -38.18 29.79
CA PRO A 13 -1.98 -37.99 28.35
C PRO A 13 -0.80 -38.81 27.78
N PRO A 14 -0.85 -39.25 26.51
CA PRO A 14 0.17 -40.13 25.96
C PRO A 14 1.51 -39.41 25.75
N LEU A 15 2.58 -40.14 26.07
CA LEU A 15 3.98 -39.78 25.84
C LEU A 15 4.27 -39.65 24.33
N TRP A 16 5.23 -38.78 24.03
CA TRP A 16 5.74 -38.52 22.69
C TRP A 16 6.33 -39.79 22.04
N ASP A 17 6.06 -39.97 20.74
CA ASP A 17 6.68 -41.01 19.90
C ASP A 17 7.87 -40.40 19.14
N PRO A 18 9.12 -40.87 19.31
CA PRO A 18 10.31 -40.30 18.65
C PRO A 18 10.52 -40.73 17.19
N ALA A 19 9.55 -41.36 16.53
CA ALA A 19 9.73 -41.98 15.21
C ALA A 19 8.84 -41.33 14.14
N SER A 20 9.06 -40.04 13.86
CA SER A 20 8.64 -39.45 12.59
C SER A 20 9.85 -39.41 11.65
N PRO A 21 9.75 -39.93 10.41
CA PRO A 21 10.87 -39.93 9.49
C PRO A 21 11.26 -38.49 9.17
N ALA A 22 12.55 -38.20 9.30
CA ALA A 22 13.14 -36.92 8.92
C ALA A 22 12.74 -36.58 7.48
N PRO A 23 12.32 -35.33 7.19
CA PRO A 23 12.05 -34.94 5.83
C PRO A 23 13.34 -35.06 5.02
N THR A 24 13.21 -35.81 3.93
CA THR A 24 14.17 -36.07 2.88
C THR A 24 14.94 -34.82 2.44
N SER A 25 16.25 -35.00 2.24
CA SER A 25 17.24 -34.00 1.82
C SER A 25 17.03 -33.52 0.39
N GLY A 26 15.92 -32.81 0.14
CA GLY A 26 15.73 -31.96 -1.02
C GLY A 26 15.96 -30.48 -0.68
N PRO A 27 16.29 -29.62 -1.65
CA PRO A 27 16.37 -28.18 -1.40
C PRO A 27 14.99 -27.67 -0.94
N ARG A 28 14.93 -27.15 0.28
CA ARG A 28 13.68 -26.64 0.87
C ARG A 28 13.18 -25.46 0.04
N PRO A 29 11.90 -25.44 -0.40
CA PRO A 29 11.37 -24.33 -1.17
C PRO A 29 11.42 -23.05 -0.34
N ARG A 30 11.62 -21.90 -0.99
CA ARG A 30 11.64 -20.58 -0.32
C ARG A 30 10.37 -20.30 0.47
N LEU A 31 9.23 -20.74 -0.08
CA LEU A 31 7.89 -20.50 0.46
C LEU A 31 7.19 -21.85 0.70
N TRP A 32 6.57 -22.04 1.86
CA TRP A 32 5.82 -23.26 2.20
C TRP A 32 4.58 -22.97 3.06
N GLU A 33 3.64 -23.90 3.11
CA GLU A 33 2.41 -23.78 3.92
C GLU A 33 2.72 -23.80 5.43
N GLY A 34 2.06 -22.94 6.20
CA GLY A 34 2.31 -22.73 7.62
C GLY A 34 3.48 -21.80 7.92
N GLN A 35 4.17 -21.26 6.91
CA GLN A 35 5.25 -20.29 7.10
C GLN A 35 4.72 -18.90 7.43
N ASP A 36 5.27 -18.28 8.48
CA ASP A 36 5.04 -16.87 8.79
C ASP A 36 5.89 -15.96 7.91
N VAL A 37 5.25 -14.91 7.40
CA VAL A 37 5.83 -14.00 6.40
C VAL A 37 5.38 -12.56 6.62
N LEU A 38 6.21 -11.63 6.15
CA LEU A 38 5.78 -10.25 5.90
C LEU A 38 5.35 -10.12 4.44
N ALA A 39 4.07 -9.84 4.22
CA ALA A 39 3.49 -9.62 2.91
C ALA A 39 3.29 -8.12 2.66
N ARG A 40 3.72 -7.63 1.49
CA ARG A 40 3.50 -6.25 1.07
C ARG A 40 2.11 -6.08 0.47
N TRP A 41 1.37 -5.09 0.95
CA TRP A 41 0.04 -4.76 0.46
C TRP A 41 0.04 -3.62 -0.57
N THR A 42 -1.13 -3.30 -1.13
CA THR A 42 -1.34 -2.27 -2.17
C THR A 42 -1.13 -0.83 -1.67
N ASP A 43 -0.94 -0.63 -0.36
CA ASP A 43 -0.52 0.65 0.23
C ASP A 43 1.02 0.77 0.36
N GLY A 44 1.76 -0.27 -0.05
CA GLY A 44 3.21 -0.37 0.05
C GLY A 44 3.74 -0.75 1.43
N LEU A 45 2.88 -0.98 2.43
CA LEU A 45 3.24 -1.40 3.78
C LEU A 45 3.37 -2.93 3.87
N LEU A 46 4.05 -3.39 4.92
CA LEU A 46 4.20 -4.81 5.24
C LEU A 46 3.24 -5.20 6.35
N TYR A 47 2.60 -6.36 6.18
CA TYR A 47 1.66 -6.96 7.11
C TYR A 47 2.11 -8.38 7.43
N LEU A 48 1.98 -8.79 8.70
CA LEU A 48 2.26 -10.15 9.13
C LEU A 48 1.15 -11.08 8.63
N GLY A 49 1.52 -12.26 8.18
CA GLY A 49 0.57 -13.31 7.83
C GLY A 49 1.22 -14.68 7.76
N THR A 50 0.39 -15.70 7.62
CA THR A 50 0.81 -17.10 7.50
C THR A 50 0.36 -17.65 6.16
N ILE A 51 1.27 -18.29 5.42
CA ILE A 51 0.97 -18.94 4.14
C ILE A 51 0.02 -20.12 4.38
N LYS A 52 -1.11 -20.14 3.68
CA LYS A 52 -2.10 -21.23 3.71
C LYS A 52 -2.03 -22.13 2.49
N LYS A 53 -1.68 -21.59 1.33
CA LYS A 53 -1.48 -22.35 0.08
C LYS A 53 -0.38 -21.73 -0.76
N VAL A 54 0.39 -22.57 -1.45
CA VAL A 54 1.40 -22.14 -2.43
C VAL A 54 0.94 -22.55 -3.83
N ASP A 55 0.90 -21.59 -4.76
CA ASP A 55 0.56 -21.81 -6.16
C ASP A 55 1.77 -21.44 -7.03
N SER A 56 2.50 -22.47 -7.47
CA SER A 56 3.69 -22.31 -8.32
C SER A 56 3.37 -21.96 -9.77
N ALA A 57 2.17 -22.27 -10.25
CA ALA A 57 1.78 -21.99 -11.64
C ALA A 57 1.52 -20.49 -11.84
N ARG A 58 0.96 -19.82 -10.82
CA ARG A 58 0.67 -18.38 -10.84
C ARG A 58 1.68 -17.53 -10.06
N GLU A 59 2.68 -18.16 -9.43
CA GLU A 59 3.66 -17.53 -8.54
C GLU A 59 3.02 -16.66 -7.44
N VAL A 60 1.98 -17.22 -6.80
CA VAL A 60 1.25 -16.59 -5.68
C VAL A 60 1.17 -17.52 -4.48
N CYS A 61 0.90 -16.95 -3.32
CA CYS A 61 0.50 -17.68 -2.12
C CYS A 61 -0.84 -17.13 -1.61
N LEU A 62 -1.70 -18.02 -1.09
CA LEU A 62 -2.81 -17.60 -0.24
C LEU A 62 -2.25 -17.31 1.15
N VAL A 63 -2.36 -16.06 1.60
CA VAL A 63 -1.85 -15.61 2.91
C VAL A 63 -3.04 -15.23 3.78
N GLN A 64 -3.08 -15.74 5.02
CA GLN A 64 -4.00 -15.28 6.06
C GLN A 64 -3.30 -14.23 6.92
N PHE A 65 -3.92 -13.06 7.07
CA PHE A 65 -3.41 -11.96 7.89
C PHE A 65 -3.93 -12.04 9.33
N GLU A 66 -3.44 -11.16 10.21
CA GLU A 66 -3.79 -11.13 11.64
C GLU A 66 -5.27 -10.89 11.93
N ASP A 67 -6.04 -10.34 10.98
CA ASP A 67 -7.48 -10.13 11.10
C ASP A 67 -8.32 -11.24 10.44
N ASP A 68 -7.69 -12.39 10.16
CA ASP A 68 -8.24 -13.56 9.49
C ASP A 68 -8.63 -13.37 8.02
N SER A 69 -8.43 -12.18 7.45
CA SER A 69 -8.62 -11.99 6.02
C SER A 69 -7.61 -12.80 5.20
N GLN A 70 -8.03 -13.28 4.04
CA GLN A 70 -7.20 -14.12 3.17
C GLN A 70 -7.13 -13.54 1.76
N PHE A 71 -5.90 -13.38 1.26
CA PHE A 71 -5.67 -12.85 -0.09
C PHE A 71 -4.55 -13.61 -0.81
N LEU A 72 -4.63 -13.60 -2.14
CA LEU A 72 -3.53 -14.05 -2.98
C LEU A 72 -2.47 -12.95 -3.05
N VAL A 73 -1.23 -13.28 -2.70
CA VAL A 73 -0.08 -12.38 -2.71
C VAL A 73 1.00 -12.95 -3.64
N LEU A 74 1.55 -12.13 -4.52
CA LEU A 74 2.63 -12.52 -5.42
C LEU A 74 3.90 -12.85 -4.65
N TRP A 75 4.68 -13.83 -5.12
CA TRP A 75 5.93 -14.24 -4.45
C TRP A 75 6.92 -13.08 -4.25
N LYS A 76 6.97 -12.12 -5.18
CA LYS A 76 7.82 -10.92 -5.09
C LYS A 76 7.49 -10.03 -3.88
N ASP A 77 6.26 -10.13 -3.37
CA ASP A 77 5.73 -9.33 -2.27
C ASP A 77 5.73 -10.07 -0.93
N ILE A 78 6.30 -11.28 -0.89
CA ILE A 78 6.39 -12.12 0.32
C ILE A 78 7.85 -12.21 0.80
N SER A 79 8.05 -11.81 2.05
CA SER A 79 9.35 -11.84 2.73
C SER A 79 9.28 -12.77 3.95
N PRO A 80 9.84 -13.98 3.87
CA PRO A 80 9.99 -14.84 5.06
C PRO A 80 11.09 -14.30 5.99
N ALA A 81 11.09 -14.79 7.23
CA ALA A 81 12.20 -14.57 8.16
C ALA A 81 13.45 -15.37 7.73
N ALA A 82 14.63 -14.88 8.10
CA ALA A 82 15.87 -15.63 7.91
C ALA A 82 15.87 -16.84 8.85
N LEU A 83 16.21 -18.02 8.33
CA LEU A 83 16.34 -19.22 9.16
C LEU A 83 17.77 -19.32 9.72
N PRO A 84 17.95 -19.92 10.92
CA PRO A 84 19.27 -20.29 11.40
C PRO A 84 20.02 -21.15 10.37
N GLY A 85 21.27 -20.81 10.09
CA GLY A 85 22.10 -21.50 9.08
C GLY A 85 22.03 -20.89 7.67
N GLU A 86 21.13 -19.95 7.39
CA GLU A 86 21.07 -19.23 6.09
C GLU A 86 21.95 -17.96 6.06
N GLU A 87 22.82 -17.76 7.05
CA GLU A 87 23.65 -16.56 7.20
C GLU A 87 24.70 -16.42 6.09
N LEU A 88 25.08 -17.54 5.45
CA LEU A 88 26.04 -17.61 4.35
C LEU A 88 25.36 -17.58 2.97
N LEU A 89 24.03 -17.58 2.92
CA LEU A 89 23.27 -17.61 1.67
C LEU A 89 22.77 -16.22 1.32
N CYS A 90 23.03 -15.77 0.09
CA CYS A 90 22.33 -14.60 -0.41
C CYS A 90 20.82 -14.89 -0.51
N CYS A 91 20.00 -14.09 0.18
CA CYS A 91 18.56 -14.30 0.23
C CYS A 91 17.84 -14.06 -1.12
N VAL A 92 18.54 -13.43 -2.08
CA VAL A 92 18.08 -13.14 -3.44
C VAL A 92 18.40 -14.30 -4.38
N CYS A 93 19.69 -14.60 -4.61
CA CYS A 93 20.13 -15.60 -5.59
C CYS A 93 20.31 -17.02 -5.02
N ARG A 94 20.21 -17.19 -3.69
CA ARG A 94 20.34 -18.47 -2.98
C ARG A 94 21.73 -19.13 -3.14
N SER A 95 22.76 -18.34 -3.40
CA SER A 95 24.14 -18.81 -3.55
C SER A 95 25.04 -18.33 -2.41
N GLU A 96 26.01 -19.17 -2.04
CA GLU A 96 27.10 -18.88 -1.11
C GLU A 96 28.36 -18.39 -1.83
N THR A 97 28.40 -18.49 -3.17
CA THR A 97 29.59 -18.19 -3.97
C THR A 97 29.94 -16.71 -3.85
N VAL A 98 31.15 -16.40 -3.37
CA VAL A 98 31.67 -15.04 -3.27
C VAL A 98 32.81 -14.85 -4.26
N VAL A 99 32.80 -13.73 -4.98
CA VAL A 99 33.89 -13.31 -5.87
C VAL A 99 34.50 -11.99 -5.40
N PRO A 100 35.78 -11.71 -5.71
CA PRO A 100 36.39 -10.41 -5.43
C PRO A 100 35.54 -9.27 -6.01
N GLY A 101 35.23 -8.27 -5.19
CA GLY A 101 34.37 -7.15 -5.58
C GLY A 101 32.86 -7.41 -5.48
N ASN A 102 32.38 -8.61 -5.13
CA ASN A 102 30.96 -8.86 -4.88
C ASN A 102 30.79 -9.80 -3.67
N ARG A 103 31.08 -9.26 -2.48
CA ARG A 103 31.03 -10.01 -1.22
C ARG A 103 29.59 -10.12 -0.69
N LEU A 104 29.39 -11.02 0.26
CA LEU A 104 28.17 -11.08 1.06
C LEU A 104 28.20 -9.98 2.14
N VAL A 105 27.06 -9.31 2.31
CA VAL A 105 26.84 -8.26 3.30
C VAL A 105 25.56 -8.58 4.06
N SER A 106 25.66 -8.65 5.38
CA SER A 106 24.53 -9.00 6.24
C SER A 106 23.80 -7.75 6.74
N CYS A 107 22.47 -7.76 6.66
CA CYS A 107 21.64 -6.70 7.21
C CYS A 107 21.63 -6.76 8.74
N GLU A 108 21.92 -5.65 9.42
CA GLU A 108 21.92 -5.60 10.88
C GLU A 108 20.53 -5.88 11.49
N LYS A 109 19.45 -5.59 10.75
CA LYS A 109 18.07 -5.72 11.25
C LYS A 109 17.46 -7.10 11.06
N CYS A 110 17.48 -7.62 9.83
CA CYS A 110 16.82 -8.90 9.53
C CYS A 110 17.78 -10.07 9.40
N ARG A 111 19.10 -9.85 9.57
CA ARG A 111 20.17 -10.86 9.50
C ARG A 111 20.32 -11.61 8.17
N HIS A 112 19.46 -11.35 7.18
CA HIS A 112 19.65 -11.84 5.82
C HIS A 112 20.95 -11.30 5.21
N ALA A 113 21.65 -12.16 4.47
CA ALA A 113 22.80 -11.80 3.67
C ALA A 113 22.43 -11.48 2.21
N TYR A 114 23.16 -10.56 1.62
CA TYR A 114 23.01 -10.12 0.23
C TYR A 114 24.38 -10.09 -0.42
N HIS A 115 24.52 -10.60 -1.64
CA HIS A 115 25.63 -10.14 -2.47
C HIS A 115 25.47 -8.64 -2.72
N GLN A 116 26.59 -7.92 -2.77
CA GLN A 116 26.59 -6.48 -3.01
C GLN A 116 25.76 -6.11 -4.26
N ASP A 117 25.94 -6.86 -5.35
CA ASP A 117 25.23 -6.63 -6.63
C ASP A 117 23.81 -7.22 -6.67
N CYS A 118 23.45 -8.11 -5.74
CA CYS A 118 22.07 -8.59 -5.61
C CYS A 118 21.17 -7.62 -4.84
N HIS A 119 21.75 -6.63 -4.17
CA HIS A 119 21.02 -5.56 -3.49
C HIS A 119 20.88 -4.33 -4.40
N VAL A 120 19.80 -3.56 -4.23
CA VAL A 120 19.54 -2.34 -5.02
C VAL A 120 19.25 -1.13 -4.11
N PRO A 121 20.08 -0.06 -4.18
CA PRO A 121 21.35 0.05 -4.92
C PRO A 121 22.42 -0.92 -4.38
N ARG A 122 23.54 -1.08 -5.11
CA ARG A 122 24.64 -1.97 -4.69
C ARG A 122 25.02 -1.74 -3.22
N ALA A 123 25.10 -2.81 -2.43
CA ALA A 123 25.44 -2.69 -1.01
C ALA A 123 26.93 -2.28 -0.83
N PRO A 124 27.25 -1.42 0.16
CA PRO A 124 28.63 -1.05 0.46
C PRO A 124 29.42 -2.27 0.92
N ALA A 125 30.73 -2.29 0.66
CA ALA A 125 31.56 -3.35 1.21
C ALA A 125 31.59 -3.25 2.75
N PRO A 126 31.82 -4.36 3.46
CA PRO A 126 31.96 -4.32 4.91
C PRO A 126 33.06 -3.32 5.33
N GLY A 127 32.67 -2.29 6.08
CA GLY A 127 33.58 -1.23 6.54
C GLY A 127 33.67 0.03 5.66
N GLU A 128 33.03 0.06 4.48
CA GLU A 128 33.07 1.20 3.54
C GLU A 128 31.80 2.09 3.58
N GLY A 129 30.85 1.81 4.48
CA GLY A 129 29.62 2.60 4.61
C GLY A 129 29.80 3.91 5.39
N GLU A 130 28.89 4.87 5.22
CA GLU A 130 28.80 6.12 6.02
C GLU A 130 28.52 5.88 7.53
N GLY A 131 28.56 4.63 8.01
CA GLY A 131 28.40 4.23 9.40
C GLY A 131 28.84 2.78 9.63
N THR A 132 28.97 2.38 10.90
CA THR A 132 29.39 1.03 11.32
C THR A 132 28.39 -0.08 10.99
N SER A 133 27.14 0.25 10.65
CA SER A 133 26.12 -0.75 10.33
C SER A 133 25.30 -0.43 9.09
N TRP A 134 25.02 -1.48 8.30
CA TRP A 134 24.23 -1.41 7.08
C TRP A 134 22.86 -2.09 7.26
N VAL A 135 21.82 -1.46 6.69
CA VAL A 135 20.45 -1.94 6.73
C VAL A 135 19.93 -2.07 5.31
N CYS A 136 19.41 -3.26 4.97
CA CYS A 136 18.92 -3.53 3.62
C CYS A 136 17.66 -2.70 3.28
N ARG A 137 17.39 -2.58 1.98
CA ARG A 137 16.22 -1.87 1.43
C ARG A 137 14.92 -2.27 2.12
N GLN A 138 14.68 -3.57 2.29
CA GLN A 138 13.45 -4.07 2.89
C GLN A 138 13.25 -3.53 4.31
N CYS A 139 14.28 -3.56 5.15
CA CYS A 139 14.22 -3.05 6.51
C CYS A 139 14.15 -1.52 6.56
N VAL A 140 14.86 -0.81 5.67
CA VAL A 140 14.73 0.65 5.56
C VAL A 140 13.30 1.05 5.25
N PHE A 141 12.66 0.40 4.26
CA PHE A 141 11.26 0.65 3.94
C PHE A 141 10.33 0.25 5.09
N ALA A 142 10.49 -0.94 5.67
CA ALA A 142 9.66 -1.39 6.80
C ALA A 142 9.64 -0.38 7.96
N ILE A 143 10.79 0.23 8.26
CA ILE A 143 10.92 1.22 9.34
C ILE A 143 10.39 2.59 8.90
N ALA A 144 10.74 3.05 7.70
CA ALA A 144 10.50 4.43 7.27
C ALA A 144 9.11 4.66 6.69
N THR A 145 8.47 3.68 6.05
CA THR A 145 7.13 3.84 5.47
C THR A 145 6.07 3.94 6.57
N LYS A 146 5.13 4.88 6.43
CA LYS A 146 4.02 5.12 7.37
C LYS A 146 2.79 5.61 6.61
N ARG A 147 1.59 5.31 7.12
CA ARG A 147 0.35 5.89 6.59
C ARG A 147 0.41 7.42 6.70
N GLY A 148 -0.05 8.13 5.67
CA GLY A 148 0.05 9.59 5.58
C GLY A 148 1.38 10.14 5.05
N GLY A 149 2.39 9.30 4.86
CA GLY A 149 3.71 9.69 4.36
C GLY A 149 4.85 9.10 5.19
N ALA A 150 5.95 8.74 4.53
CA ALA A 150 7.13 8.19 5.18
C ALA A 150 7.85 9.20 6.10
N LEU A 151 8.72 8.68 6.97
CA LEU A 151 9.57 9.50 7.84
C LEU A 151 10.38 10.53 7.03
N LYS A 152 10.33 11.80 7.46
CA LYS A 152 11.03 12.92 6.79
C LYS A 152 12.38 13.28 7.39
N LYS A 153 12.63 12.87 8.63
CA LYS A 153 13.83 13.22 9.41
C LYS A 153 14.44 11.96 10.03
N GLY A 154 15.73 12.05 10.37
CA GLY A 154 16.47 10.97 11.02
C GLY A 154 17.25 10.07 10.05
N PRO A 155 18.02 9.10 10.58
CA PRO A 155 18.89 8.23 9.77
C PRO A 155 18.10 7.37 8.78
N TYR A 156 16.98 6.75 9.19
CA TYR A 156 16.16 5.94 8.28
C TYR A 156 15.48 6.75 7.18
N ALA A 157 15.11 8.01 7.43
CA ALA A 157 14.57 8.89 6.40
C ALA A 157 15.62 9.21 5.32
N ARG A 158 16.88 9.44 5.73
CA ARG A 158 18.02 9.67 4.82
C ARG A 158 18.37 8.40 4.04
N ALA A 159 18.45 7.26 4.72
CA ALA A 159 18.67 5.96 4.07
C ALA A 159 17.57 5.65 3.05
N MET A 160 16.31 5.91 3.39
CA MET A 160 15.18 5.70 2.47
C MET A 160 15.31 6.58 1.23
N LEU A 161 15.69 7.86 1.37
CA LEU A 161 15.94 8.73 0.23
C LEU A 161 17.01 8.14 -0.69
N GLY A 162 18.14 7.68 -0.15
CA GLY A 162 19.19 7.01 -0.92
C GLY A 162 18.68 5.77 -1.66
N MET A 163 17.91 4.92 -0.98
CA MET A 163 17.30 3.74 -1.59
C MET A 163 16.31 4.09 -2.71
N LYS A 164 15.58 5.20 -2.58
CA LYS A 164 14.58 5.68 -3.56
C LYS A 164 15.19 6.26 -4.85
N LEU A 165 16.51 6.45 -4.91
CA LEU A 165 17.21 6.86 -6.13
C LEU A 165 17.32 5.72 -7.15
N SER A 166 17.02 4.48 -6.75
CA SER A 166 17.03 3.30 -7.64
C SER A 166 15.76 2.47 -7.46
N LEU A 167 15.26 1.92 -8.57
CA LEU A 167 14.12 1.01 -8.56
C LEU A 167 14.60 -0.44 -8.52
N PRO A 168 13.93 -1.33 -7.75
CA PRO A 168 14.24 -2.75 -7.71
C PRO A 168 13.69 -3.54 -8.92
N TYR A 169 13.28 -2.84 -9.98
CA TYR A 169 12.68 -3.41 -11.19
C TYR A 169 12.93 -2.47 -12.38
N GLY A 170 12.84 -3.01 -13.60
CA GLY A 170 13.02 -2.24 -14.84
C GLY A 170 11.72 -1.58 -15.32
N LEU A 171 11.68 -0.24 -15.36
CA LEU A 171 10.48 0.51 -15.81
C LEU A 171 10.07 0.20 -17.25
N LYS A 172 11.04 0.02 -18.16
CA LYS A 172 10.78 -0.20 -19.59
C LYS A 172 10.14 -1.56 -19.89
N GLY A 173 10.22 -2.51 -18.95
CA GLY A 173 9.68 -3.87 -19.13
C GLY A 173 8.28 -4.06 -18.54
N LEU A 174 7.58 -2.99 -18.16
CA LEU A 174 6.23 -3.06 -17.60
C LEU A 174 5.18 -3.01 -18.71
N ASP A 175 4.22 -3.93 -18.67
CA ASP A 175 3.12 -4.01 -19.63
C ASP A 175 1.91 -3.23 -19.06
N TRP A 176 1.73 -1.98 -19.50
CA TRP A 176 0.68 -1.09 -19.02
C TRP A 176 -0.63 -1.22 -19.79
N ASP A 177 -1.74 -0.94 -19.12
CA ASP A 177 -3.02 -0.69 -19.78
C ASP A 177 -3.02 0.63 -20.58
N ALA A 178 -4.06 0.83 -21.41
CA ALA A 178 -4.17 2.00 -22.29
C ALA A 178 -4.22 3.35 -21.53
N GLY A 179 -4.67 3.34 -20.27
CA GLY A 179 -4.76 4.53 -19.42
C GLY A 179 -3.48 4.82 -18.64
N HIS A 180 -2.47 3.95 -18.72
CA HIS A 180 -1.29 3.96 -17.86
C HIS A 180 -1.65 3.95 -16.36
N LEU A 181 -2.69 3.19 -16.00
CA LEU A 181 -3.24 3.12 -14.65
C LEU A 181 -2.79 1.87 -13.90
N SER A 182 -2.67 0.76 -14.61
CA SER A 182 -2.21 -0.52 -14.06
C SER A 182 -1.26 -1.25 -15.02
N ASN A 183 -0.39 -2.10 -14.47
CA ASN A 183 0.50 -2.97 -15.25
C ASN A 183 0.37 -4.44 -14.84
N ARG A 184 0.64 -5.35 -15.80
CA ARG A 184 0.50 -6.81 -15.64
C ARG A 184 1.38 -7.37 -14.52
N GLN A 185 2.57 -6.81 -14.33
CA GLN A 185 3.56 -7.22 -13.34
C GLN A 185 3.17 -6.83 -11.92
N GLN A 186 2.19 -5.93 -11.76
CA GLN A 186 1.81 -5.31 -10.48
C GLN A 186 3.03 -4.74 -9.75
N SER A 187 3.89 -4.02 -10.50
CA SER A 187 5.10 -3.40 -9.99
C SER A 187 4.98 -1.88 -10.04
N TYR A 188 4.89 -1.29 -8.85
CA TYR A 188 4.74 0.15 -8.67
C TYR A 188 5.71 0.68 -7.63
N CYS A 189 5.84 2.01 -7.62
CA CYS A 189 6.53 2.78 -6.59
C CYS A 189 8.03 2.45 -6.43
N TYR A 190 8.71 3.10 -5.49
CA TYR A 190 10.07 2.73 -5.14
C TYR A 190 10.17 1.31 -4.54
N CYS A 191 9.10 0.81 -3.92
CA CYS A 191 9.14 -0.50 -3.28
C CYS A 191 9.03 -1.70 -4.25
N GLY A 192 8.54 -1.50 -5.48
CA GLY A 192 8.26 -2.60 -6.43
C GLY A 192 7.01 -3.43 -6.07
N GLY A 193 6.26 -2.97 -5.08
CA GLY A 193 5.05 -3.61 -4.59
C GLY A 193 3.84 -3.46 -5.52
N PRO A 194 2.72 -4.12 -5.17
CA PRO A 194 1.44 -3.91 -5.84
C PRO A 194 0.86 -2.56 -5.44
N GLY A 195 -0.15 -2.09 -6.16
CA GLY A 195 -0.78 -0.80 -5.91
C GLY A 195 -2.03 -0.61 -6.75
N GLU A 196 -2.95 0.21 -6.23
CA GLU A 196 -4.12 0.68 -6.96
C GLU A 196 -4.01 2.20 -7.12
N TRP A 197 -3.90 2.69 -8.36
CA TRP A 197 -3.59 4.09 -8.66
C TRP A 197 -4.52 5.10 -7.99
N ASN A 198 -5.80 4.75 -7.85
CA ASN A 198 -6.83 5.58 -7.22
C ASN A 198 -6.83 5.47 -5.69
N LEU A 199 -6.03 4.59 -5.10
CA LEU A 199 -5.94 4.36 -3.67
C LEU A 199 -4.64 4.94 -3.08
N LYS A 200 -4.62 6.25 -2.82
CA LYS A 200 -3.51 6.95 -2.17
C LYS A 200 -2.16 6.77 -2.89
N MET A 201 -2.17 6.95 -4.22
CA MET A 201 -0.96 6.98 -5.04
C MET A 201 -0.83 8.29 -5.81
N LEU A 202 0.40 8.74 -6.04
CA LEU A 202 0.74 9.87 -6.90
C LEU A 202 1.39 9.37 -8.20
N GLN A 203 1.02 9.96 -9.33
CA GLN A 203 1.66 9.70 -10.61
C GLN A 203 2.81 10.67 -10.84
N CYS A 204 4.00 10.16 -11.15
CA CYS A 204 5.14 11.00 -11.54
C CYS A 204 4.93 11.58 -12.93
N ARG A 205 5.03 12.91 -13.08
CA ARG A 205 4.85 13.59 -14.37
C ARG A 205 5.91 13.22 -15.42
N SER A 206 7.09 12.74 -14.99
CA SER A 206 8.23 12.50 -15.88
C SER A 206 8.29 11.05 -16.37
N CYS A 207 8.03 10.06 -15.50
CA CYS A 207 8.07 8.63 -15.87
C CYS A 207 6.72 7.92 -15.88
N LEU A 208 5.64 8.61 -15.54
CA LEU A 208 4.25 8.12 -15.50
C LEU A 208 3.98 6.96 -14.52
N GLN A 209 4.99 6.46 -13.80
CA GLN A 209 4.86 5.49 -12.73
C GLN A 209 4.08 6.05 -11.52
N TRP A 210 3.38 5.17 -10.81
CA TRP A 210 2.60 5.46 -9.61
C TRP A 210 3.39 5.17 -8.33
N PHE A 211 3.24 6.04 -7.32
CA PHE A 211 3.98 5.99 -6.05
C PHE A 211 3.05 6.09 -4.84
N HIS A 212 3.15 5.13 -3.92
CA HIS A 212 2.34 5.07 -2.70
C HIS A 212 2.57 6.29 -1.80
N GLU A 213 1.49 6.84 -1.23
CA GLU A 213 1.51 7.83 -0.13
C GLU A 213 2.56 7.44 0.92
N ALA A 214 2.48 6.19 1.40
CA ALA A 214 3.32 5.70 2.49
C ALA A 214 4.82 5.60 2.15
N CYS A 215 5.18 5.66 0.86
CA CYS A 215 6.55 5.63 0.38
C CYS A 215 7.12 7.02 0.02
N THR A 216 6.28 8.06 -0.01
CA THR A 216 6.69 9.43 -0.30
C THR A 216 7.14 10.16 0.97
N GLN A 217 8.03 11.15 0.84
CA GLN A 217 8.53 11.99 1.94
C GLN A 217 8.17 13.48 1.75
N CYS A 218 7.43 13.83 0.69
CA CYS A 218 7.13 15.21 0.31
C CYS A 218 5.76 15.73 0.82
N LEU A 219 4.82 14.86 1.19
CA LEU A 219 3.43 15.24 1.52
C LEU A 219 3.30 15.95 2.87
N SER A 220 2.58 17.07 2.94
CA SER A 220 2.25 17.77 4.19
C SER A 220 1.01 17.20 4.89
N LYS A 221 0.10 16.60 4.12
CA LYS A 221 -1.13 15.96 4.57
C LYS A 221 -1.32 14.63 3.81
N PRO A 222 -2.00 13.63 4.41
CA PRO A 222 -2.41 12.41 3.72
C PRO A 222 -3.25 12.69 2.47
N LEU A 223 -3.16 11.81 1.48
CA LEU A 223 -3.95 11.88 0.25
C LEU A 223 -5.39 11.43 0.51
N LEU A 224 -6.34 12.06 -0.17
CA LEU A 224 -7.66 11.45 -0.36
C LEU A 224 -7.59 10.38 -1.46
N TYR A 225 -8.46 9.38 -1.39
CA TYR A 225 -8.66 8.45 -2.50
C TYR A 225 -9.09 9.21 -3.76
N GLY A 226 -8.52 8.82 -4.91
CA GLY A 226 -8.77 9.43 -6.21
C GLY A 226 -8.17 10.82 -6.41
N ASP A 227 -7.44 11.37 -5.44
CA ASP A 227 -6.94 12.73 -5.54
C ASP A 227 -5.71 12.85 -6.45
N ARG A 228 -5.96 13.33 -7.66
CA ARG A 228 -4.95 13.60 -8.70
C ARG A 228 -4.61 15.08 -8.83
N PHE A 229 -5.08 15.94 -7.92
CA PHE A 229 -4.80 17.38 -7.96
C PHE A 229 -3.40 17.69 -7.42
N TYR A 230 -2.40 17.07 -8.02
CA TYR A 230 -0.99 17.17 -7.68
C TYR A 230 -0.12 17.13 -8.93
N GLU A 231 0.89 17.99 -8.98
CA GLU A 231 2.08 17.76 -9.79
C GLU A 231 3.12 17.09 -8.92
N PHE A 232 3.53 15.89 -9.31
CA PHE A 232 4.50 15.10 -8.57
C PHE A 232 5.65 14.66 -9.46
N GLU A 233 6.87 14.71 -8.92
CA GLU A 233 8.07 14.22 -9.58
C GLU A 233 8.90 13.39 -8.60
N CYS A 234 9.14 12.13 -8.93
CA CYS A 234 9.71 11.12 -8.05
C CYS A 234 11.24 11.26 -7.88
N CYS A 235 11.79 10.63 -6.85
CA CYS A 235 13.23 10.68 -6.54
C CYS A 235 14.12 10.23 -7.71
N VAL A 236 13.70 9.19 -8.44
CA VAL A 236 14.47 8.61 -9.55
C VAL A 236 14.59 9.59 -10.71
N CYS A 237 13.50 10.25 -11.09
CA CYS A 237 13.52 11.26 -12.17
C CYS A 237 14.30 12.51 -11.77
N ARG A 238 14.30 12.87 -10.47
CA ARG A 238 14.99 14.06 -9.97
C ARG A 238 16.47 13.82 -9.65
N GLY A 239 16.90 12.58 -9.46
CA GLY A 239 18.20 12.26 -8.87
C GLY A 239 18.35 12.80 -7.43
N GLY A 240 17.25 12.91 -6.67
CA GLY A 240 17.25 13.58 -5.37
C GLY A 240 15.88 13.59 -4.68
N PRO A 241 15.63 14.53 -3.74
CA PRO A 241 14.33 14.65 -3.07
C PRO A 241 13.18 14.88 -4.05
N GLU A 242 12.02 14.28 -3.74
CA GLU A 242 10.75 14.47 -4.46
C GLU A 242 10.34 15.94 -4.53
N LYS A 243 9.63 16.30 -5.59
CA LYS A 243 8.92 17.58 -5.71
C LYS A 243 7.42 17.31 -5.82
N VAL A 244 6.63 18.02 -5.02
CA VAL A 244 5.17 17.96 -5.06
C VAL A 244 4.58 19.35 -5.00
N ARG A 245 3.53 19.59 -5.80
CA ARG A 245 2.74 20.83 -5.77
C ARG A 245 1.26 20.46 -5.79
N ARG A 246 0.49 20.99 -4.84
CA ARG A 246 -0.97 20.88 -4.81
C ARG A 246 -1.56 21.79 -5.89
N LEU A 247 -2.47 21.27 -6.70
CA LEU A 247 -3.23 22.07 -7.66
C LEU A 247 -4.43 22.74 -6.96
N GLN A 248 -4.87 23.89 -7.48
CA GLN A 248 -6.06 24.59 -6.96
C GLN A 248 -7.32 23.78 -7.28
N LEU A 249 -8.20 23.61 -6.28
CA LEU A 249 -9.49 22.95 -6.44
C LEU A 249 -10.59 23.98 -6.63
N ARG A 250 -11.62 23.61 -7.40
CA ARG A 250 -12.92 24.31 -7.40
C ARG A 250 -13.89 23.58 -6.48
N TRP A 251 -14.99 24.22 -6.10
CA TRP A 251 -16.03 23.60 -5.26
C TRP A 251 -16.60 22.30 -5.82
N VAL A 252 -16.72 22.18 -7.14
CA VAL A 252 -17.13 20.92 -7.80
C VAL A 252 -16.10 19.81 -7.59
N ASP A 253 -14.82 20.14 -7.60
CA ASP A 253 -13.73 19.18 -7.38
C ASP A 253 -13.69 18.74 -5.92
N VAL A 254 -13.91 19.67 -4.97
CA VAL A 254 -14.06 19.36 -3.54
C VAL A 254 -15.22 18.39 -3.30
N ALA A 255 -16.40 18.72 -3.84
CA ALA A 255 -17.59 17.86 -3.72
C ALA A 255 -17.34 16.46 -4.28
N HIS A 256 -16.73 16.36 -5.48
CA HIS A 256 -16.43 15.09 -6.12
C HIS A 256 -15.39 14.29 -5.35
N LEU A 257 -14.28 14.90 -4.93
CA LEU A 257 -13.23 14.24 -4.15
C LEU A 257 -13.75 13.70 -2.83
N VAL A 258 -14.49 14.50 -2.07
CA VAL A 258 -15.08 14.06 -0.79
C VAL A 258 -16.03 12.89 -1.02
N LEU A 259 -16.92 12.99 -2.01
CA LEU A 259 -17.90 11.95 -2.29
C LEU A 259 -17.23 10.66 -2.80
N TYR A 260 -16.17 10.77 -3.61
CA TYR A 260 -15.38 9.64 -4.05
C TYR A 260 -14.64 8.99 -2.86
N HIS A 261 -14.00 9.79 -2.02
CA HIS A 261 -13.30 9.31 -0.83
C HIS A 261 -14.23 8.54 0.10
N LEU A 262 -15.36 9.15 0.48
CA LEU A 262 -16.38 8.51 1.31
C LEU A 262 -16.93 7.24 0.65
N SER A 263 -17.17 7.28 -0.67
CA SER A 263 -17.59 6.10 -1.42
C SER A 263 -16.62 4.95 -1.21
N VAL A 264 -15.32 5.17 -1.41
CA VAL A 264 -14.27 4.15 -1.23
C VAL A 264 -14.22 3.66 0.23
N CYS A 265 -14.14 4.57 1.21
CA CYS A 265 -14.05 4.23 2.63
C CYS A 265 -15.23 3.40 3.13
N CYS A 266 -16.46 3.85 2.84
CA CYS A 266 -17.67 3.26 3.41
C CYS A 266 -18.28 2.16 2.53
N LYS A 267 -17.70 1.90 1.35
CA LYS A 267 -18.18 0.90 0.38
C LYS A 267 -19.68 1.05 0.04
N LYS A 268 -20.20 2.28 0.05
CA LYS A 268 -21.59 2.62 -0.31
C LYS A 268 -21.66 3.78 -1.31
N LYS A 269 -22.81 3.92 -1.98
CA LYS A 269 -23.01 4.88 -3.08
C LYS A 269 -23.56 6.24 -2.64
N TYR A 270 -24.43 6.27 -1.63
CA TYR A 270 -25.16 7.47 -1.23
C TYR A 270 -24.77 7.91 0.18
N PHE A 271 -24.61 9.21 0.34
CA PHE A 271 -24.19 9.87 1.58
C PHE A 271 -25.13 11.01 1.91
N ASP A 272 -25.50 11.12 3.18
CA ASP A 272 -26.30 12.23 3.69
C ASP A 272 -25.45 13.49 3.82
N PHE A 273 -25.94 14.61 3.29
CA PHE A 273 -25.20 15.86 3.26
C PHE A 273 -24.88 16.37 4.67
N ASP A 274 -25.88 16.44 5.55
CA ASP A 274 -25.74 17.05 6.88
C ASP A 274 -25.06 16.12 7.88
N ARG A 275 -25.18 14.80 7.69
CA ARG A 275 -24.64 13.78 8.62
C ARG A 275 -23.31 13.18 8.21
N GLU A 276 -22.93 13.27 6.93
CA GLU A 276 -21.74 12.57 6.43
C GLU A 276 -20.83 13.49 5.60
N ILE A 277 -21.36 14.14 4.55
CA ILE A 277 -20.54 14.92 3.61
C ILE A 277 -19.99 16.19 4.27
N LEU A 278 -20.87 17.01 4.86
CA LEU A 278 -20.50 18.27 5.49
C LEU A 278 -19.67 18.06 6.77
N PRO A 279 -20.00 17.11 7.67
CA PRO A 279 -19.14 16.79 8.81
C PRO A 279 -17.74 16.36 8.39
N PHE A 280 -17.61 15.40 7.45
CA PHE A 280 -16.30 14.99 6.95
C PHE A 280 -15.50 16.18 6.39
N THR A 281 -16.13 17.00 5.55
CA THR A 281 -15.47 18.16 4.93
C THR A 281 -15.02 19.17 5.99
N SER A 282 -15.83 19.38 7.02
CA SER A 282 -15.53 20.34 8.10
C SER A 282 -14.43 19.84 9.02
N GLU A 283 -14.47 18.58 9.43
CA GLU A 283 -13.48 17.93 10.29
C GLU A 283 -12.11 17.81 9.61
N ASN A 284 -12.10 17.69 8.28
CA ASN A 284 -10.88 17.48 7.50
C ASN A 284 -10.43 18.72 6.72
N TRP A 285 -11.03 19.89 6.94
CA TRP A 285 -10.87 21.10 6.12
C TRP A 285 -9.41 21.42 5.77
N ASP A 286 -8.53 21.47 6.77
CA ASP A 286 -7.10 21.79 6.59
C ASP A 286 -6.33 20.66 5.88
N SER A 287 -6.79 19.42 6.01
CA SER A 287 -6.20 18.25 5.36
C SER A 287 -6.59 18.14 3.88
N LEU A 288 -7.67 18.80 3.46
CA LEU A 288 -8.11 18.83 2.06
C LEU A 288 -7.20 19.70 1.17
N LEU A 289 -6.34 20.55 1.77
CA LEU A 289 -5.40 21.44 1.08
C LEU A 289 -6.09 22.22 -0.07
N LEU A 290 -7.07 23.05 0.31
CA LEU A 290 -8.02 23.68 -0.60
C LEU A 290 -7.51 24.92 -1.35
N GLY A 291 -6.26 25.33 -1.11
CA GLY A 291 -5.68 26.55 -1.67
C GLY A 291 -6.54 27.77 -1.33
N GLU A 292 -6.87 28.59 -2.32
CA GLU A 292 -7.67 29.82 -2.17
C GLU A 292 -9.02 29.62 -1.47
N LEU A 293 -9.60 28.41 -1.55
CA LEU A 293 -10.89 28.12 -0.90
C LEU A 293 -10.76 27.94 0.61
N SER A 294 -9.55 27.78 1.17
CA SER A 294 -9.35 27.56 2.63
C SER A 294 -9.94 28.68 3.48
N ASP A 295 -9.93 29.89 2.96
CA ASP A 295 -10.32 31.12 3.64
C ASP A 295 -11.84 31.34 3.61
N THR A 296 -12.59 30.45 2.96
CA THR A 296 -14.06 30.52 2.92
C THR A 296 -14.63 30.51 4.35
N PRO A 297 -15.45 31.51 4.73
CA PRO A 297 -16.11 31.57 6.03
C PRO A 297 -16.94 30.32 6.32
N LYS A 298 -16.90 29.83 7.57
CA LYS A 298 -17.60 28.59 7.97
C LYS A 298 -19.09 28.60 7.60
N GLY A 299 -19.77 29.74 7.73
CA GLY A 299 -21.18 29.91 7.37
C GLY A 299 -21.50 29.73 5.88
N GLU A 300 -20.51 29.92 4.99
CA GLU A 300 -20.68 29.79 3.54
C GLU A 300 -20.28 28.41 2.99
N ARG A 301 -19.48 27.63 3.73
CA ARG A 301 -18.96 26.34 3.23
C ARG A 301 -20.08 25.37 2.86
N SER A 302 -21.11 25.30 3.71
CA SER A 302 -22.27 24.44 3.48
C SER A 302 -23.01 24.81 2.19
N SER A 303 -23.33 26.09 2.00
CA SER A 303 -24.08 26.55 0.83
C SER A 303 -23.30 26.37 -0.47
N ARG A 304 -21.99 26.64 -0.47
CA ARG A 304 -21.12 26.45 -1.64
C ARG A 304 -21.00 24.97 -2.02
N LEU A 305 -20.77 24.10 -1.04
CA LEU A 305 -20.66 22.65 -1.27
C LEU A 305 -21.98 22.04 -1.77
N LEU A 306 -23.10 22.42 -1.14
CA LEU A 306 -24.42 21.97 -1.55
C LEU A 306 -24.80 22.49 -2.95
N SER A 307 -24.42 23.73 -3.27
CA SER A 307 -24.61 24.30 -4.60
C SER A 307 -23.84 23.51 -5.66
N ALA A 308 -22.58 23.13 -5.39
CA ALA A 308 -21.78 22.32 -6.29
C ALA A 308 -22.41 20.94 -6.54
N LEU A 309 -22.87 20.27 -5.47
CA LEU A 309 -23.55 18.97 -5.55
C LEU A 309 -24.87 19.03 -6.35
N ASN A 310 -25.61 20.14 -6.27
CA ASN A 310 -26.87 20.29 -6.99
C ASN A 310 -26.71 20.73 -8.44
N SER A 311 -25.67 21.51 -8.76
CA SER A 311 -25.51 22.14 -10.08
C SER A 311 -24.86 21.23 -11.13
N HIS A 312 -24.10 20.21 -10.71
CA HIS A 312 -23.35 19.32 -11.63
C HIS A 312 -24.04 17.95 -11.75
N LYS A 313 -25.16 17.93 -12.47
CA LYS A 313 -25.97 16.73 -12.70
C LYS A 313 -25.29 15.65 -13.54
N ASP A 314 -24.25 16.01 -14.28
CA ASP A 314 -23.38 15.06 -14.99
C ASP A 314 -22.51 14.22 -14.04
N ARG A 315 -22.18 14.76 -12.85
CA ARG A 315 -21.31 14.11 -11.86
C ARG A 315 -22.10 13.51 -10.69
N PHE A 316 -23.13 14.20 -10.22
CA PHE A 316 -23.82 13.90 -8.95
C PHE A 316 -25.29 13.53 -9.15
N ILE A 317 -25.69 12.42 -8.52
CA ILE A 317 -27.08 11.98 -8.41
C ILE A 317 -27.63 12.45 -7.06
N SER A 318 -28.78 13.14 -7.08
CA SER A 318 -29.51 13.49 -5.86
C SER A 318 -30.52 12.41 -5.46
N GLY A 319 -30.74 12.23 -4.16
CA GLY A 319 -31.77 11.36 -3.61
C GLY A 319 -33.18 11.66 -4.15
N ARG A 320 -33.46 12.92 -4.52
CA ARG A 320 -34.72 13.31 -5.16
C ARG A 320 -34.96 12.58 -6.48
N GLU A 321 -33.91 12.36 -7.28
CA GLU A 321 -33.98 11.71 -8.59
C GLU A 321 -34.24 10.20 -8.49
N ILE A 322 -33.96 9.61 -7.32
CA ILE A 322 -34.15 8.17 -7.04
C ILE A 322 -35.23 7.90 -5.99
N LYS A 323 -36.15 8.86 -5.77
CA LYS A 323 -37.26 8.77 -4.79
C LYS A 323 -36.80 8.46 -3.35
N LYS A 324 -35.58 8.86 -2.97
CA LYS A 324 -35.05 8.80 -1.60
C LYS A 324 -35.07 10.19 -0.93
N ARG A 325 -34.55 10.28 0.31
CA ARG A 325 -34.41 11.55 1.04
C ARG A 325 -33.64 12.59 0.21
N LYS A 326 -34.15 13.84 0.18
CA LYS A 326 -33.65 14.93 -0.68
C LYS A 326 -32.18 15.32 -0.42
N CYS A 327 -31.68 15.07 0.80
CA CYS A 327 -30.32 15.40 1.25
C CYS A 327 -29.25 14.32 0.92
N LEU A 328 -29.61 13.27 0.19
CA LEU A 328 -28.65 12.23 -0.20
C LEU A 328 -27.98 12.57 -1.53
N PHE A 329 -26.67 12.36 -1.61
CA PHE A 329 -25.89 12.51 -2.83
C PHE A 329 -25.02 11.29 -3.11
N GLY A 330 -24.81 10.98 -4.38
CA GLY A 330 -23.90 9.94 -4.83
C GLY A 330 -23.27 10.28 -6.18
N LEU A 331 -22.19 9.60 -6.55
CA LEU A 331 -21.58 9.76 -7.88
C LEU A 331 -22.36 8.96 -8.93
N HIS A 332 -22.48 9.50 -10.15
CA HIS A 332 -22.99 8.76 -11.31
C HIS A 332 -22.12 7.55 -11.61
N ALA A 333 -20.85 7.82 -11.93
CA ALA A 333 -19.80 6.83 -12.09
C ALA A 333 -18.86 6.92 -10.88
N ARG A 334 -18.52 5.78 -10.28
CA ARG A 334 -17.58 5.72 -9.14
C ARG A 334 -16.14 5.81 -9.64
N ILE A 335 -15.82 6.92 -10.30
CA ILE A 335 -14.50 7.25 -10.83
C ILE A 335 -13.96 8.50 -10.13
N PRO A 336 -12.63 8.60 -9.96
CA PRO A 336 -12.02 9.81 -9.44
C PRO A 336 -12.39 11.06 -10.25
N PRO A 337 -12.38 12.25 -9.63
CA PRO A 337 -12.65 13.49 -10.34
C PRO A 337 -11.66 13.71 -11.50
N PRO A 338 -12.14 14.20 -12.65
CA PRO A 338 -11.26 14.59 -13.73
C PRO A 338 -10.39 15.78 -13.30
N VAL A 339 -9.11 15.76 -13.70
CA VAL A 339 -8.23 16.92 -13.60
C VAL A 339 -8.20 17.57 -14.97
N GLU A 340 -8.81 18.74 -15.09
CA GLU A 340 -8.79 19.52 -16.33
C GLU A 340 -7.38 20.10 -16.53
N PRO A 341 -6.80 20.03 -17.76
CA PRO A 341 -5.57 20.75 -18.04
C PRO A 341 -5.82 22.26 -17.90
N PRO A 342 -4.86 23.04 -17.36
CA PRO A 342 -5.02 24.48 -17.27
C PRO A 342 -5.21 25.05 -18.68
N THR A 343 -6.35 25.67 -18.93
CA THR A 343 -6.58 26.46 -20.14
C THR A 343 -5.71 27.72 -20.06
N GLY A 344 -4.58 27.71 -20.77
CA GLY A 344 -3.73 28.86 -21.03
C GLY A 344 -3.46 28.95 -22.52
N ASP A 345 -3.66 30.14 -23.08
CA ASP A 345 -3.70 30.47 -24.51
C ASP A 345 -2.53 29.92 -25.35
N GLY A 346 -2.85 29.44 -26.56
CA GLY A 346 -1.92 29.43 -27.69
C GLY A 346 -1.46 28.07 -28.25
N ALA A 347 -2.20 27.59 -29.26
CA ALA A 347 -1.78 26.75 -30.40
C ALA A 347 -1.67 25.21 -30.24
N PRO A 348 -1.67 24.46 -31.38
CA PRO A 348 -2.81 24.28 -32.29
C PRO A 348 -3.31 22.82 -32.32
N THR A 349 -4.59 22.67 -32.65
CA THR A 349 -5.32 21.48 -33.12
C THR A 349 -4.60 20.11 -33.04
N ARG A 350 -5.10 19.22 -32.16
CA ARG A 350 -4.99 17.76 -32.35
C ARG A 350 -6.27 17.25 -33.02
N PRO A 351 -6.21 16.22 -33.90
CA PRO A 351 -7.34 15.81 -34.71
C PRO A 351 -8.38 15.10 -33.85
N GLN A 352 -9.64 15.40 -34.14
CA GLN A 352 -10.79 14.74 -33.55
C GLN A 352 -10.77 13.25 -33.91
N CYS A 353 -10.58 12.39 -32.92
CA CYS A 353 -11.03 10.99 -33.04
C CYS A 353 -12.52 10.95 -32.70
N LEU A 354 -13.36 11.31 -33.66
CA LEU A 354 -14.69 10.72 -33.77
C LEU A 354 -14.49 9.27 -34.14
N HIS A 355 -14.93 8.32 -33.32
CA HIS A 355 -15.55 7.07 -33.77
C HIS A 355 -16.19 6.35 -32.56
N HIS A 356 -17.50 6.10 -32.69
CA HIS A 356 -18.24 5.11 -31.90
C HIS A 356 -17.62 3.71 -32.12
N PRO A 357 -17.55 2.85 -31.09
CA PRO A 357 -17.37 1.42 -31.33
C PRO A 357 -18.72 0.78 -31.69
N PRO A 358 -18.79 -0.10 -32.71
CA PRO A 358 -19.93 -0.98 -32.89
C PRO A 358 -19.88 -2.13 -31.86
N ALA A 359 -21.04 -2.73 -31.63
CA ALA A 359 -21.29 -3.76 -30.64
C ALA A 359 -20.27 -4.92 -30.65
N LEU A 360 -19.69 -5.22 -29.49
CA LEU A 360 -18.88 -6.41 -29.26
C LEU A 360 -19.75 -7.58 -28.80
N THR A 361 -19.64 -8.65 -29.57
CA THR A 361 -20.05 -10.01 -29.24
C THR A 361 -19.47 -10.49 -27.90
N ARG A 362 -20.29 -11.32 -27.25
CA ARG A 362 -20.19 -11.86 -25.89
C ARG A 362 -18.87 -12.62 -25.66
N VAL A 363 -17.94 -12.02 -24.92
CA VAL A 363 -16.85 -12.74 -24.24
C VAL A 363 -17.20 -12.82 -22.76
N THR A 364 -17.25 -14.03 -22.24
CA THR A 364 -17.57 -14.35 -20.84
C THR A 364 -16.57 -13.69 -19.89
N ARG A 365 -17.05 -12.74 -19.09
CA ARG A 365 -16.32 -12.11 -17.97
C ARG A 365 -16.11 -13.12 -16.85
N ALA A 366 -14.86 -13.46 -16.57
CA ALA A 366 -14.47 -13.87 -15.21
C ALA A 366 -14.52 -12.64 -14.30
N ALA A 367 -15.13 -12.78 -13.13
CA ALA A 367 -15.38 -11.70 -12.19
C ALA A 367 -14.08 -11.15 -11.59
N ALA A 368 -13.75 -9.89 -11.89
CA ALA A 368 -12.73 -9.14 -11.16
C ALA A 368 -13.34 -8.64 -9.84
N ALA A 369 -13.00 -9.32 -8.74
CA ALA A 369 -13.33 -8.86 -7.39
C ALA A 369 -12.42 -7.68 -7.02
N THR A 370 -13.02 -6.54 -6.68
CA THR A 370 -12.32 -5.38 -6.10
C THR A 370 -11.91 -5.73 -4.67
N THR A 371 -10.64 -6.07 -4.47
CA THR A 371 -10.10 -6.56 -3.19
C THR A 371 -9.63 -5.40 -2.31
N SER A 372 -10.44 -5.00 -1.34
CA SER A 372 -9.93 -4.26 -0.18
C SER A 372 -9.12 -5.19 0.72
N GLY A 373 -8.01 -4.72 1.26
CA GLY A 373 -7.23 -5.46 2.26
C GLY A 373 -8.00 -5.76 3.56
N PRO A 374 -7.29 -6.34 4.55
CA PRO A 374 -7.79 -6.60 5.89
C PRO A 374 -8.73 -5.51 6.42
N GLN A 375 -9.89 -5.93 6.92
CA GLN A 375 -10.98 -5.05 7.34
C GLN A 375 -10.57 -4.40 8.66
N MET A 376 -10.08 -3.17 8.59
CA MET A 376 -9.81 -2.37 9.79
C MET A 376 -11.11 -2.19 10.60
N PRO A 377 -11.06 -2.30 11.95
CA PRO A 377 -12.21 -2.03 12.79
C PRO A 377 -12.74 -0.62 12.51
N ALA A 378 -14.07 -0.49 12.48
CA ALA A 378 -14.73 0.79 12.31
C ALA A 378 -14.18 1.81 13.31
N ALA A 379 -13.70 2.95 12.81
CA ALA A 379 -13.38 4.08 13.66
C ALA A 379 -14.67 4.54 14.35
N CYS A 380 -14.78 4.30 15.65
CA CYS A 380 -15.59 5.14 16.52
C CYS A 380 -15.07 6.59 16.38
N PRO A 381 -15.94 7.61 16.46
CA PRO A 381 -15.56 8.99 16.24
C PRO A 381 -14.64 9.46 17.38
N GLY A 382 -13.33 9.42 17.11
CA GLY A 382 -12.29 9.83 18.05
C GLY A 382 -10.92 9.64 17.42
N HIS A 383 -10.32 10.75 16.93
CA HIS A 383 -8.92 10.92 16.51
C HIS A 383 -8.21 9.75 15.78
N PRO A 384 -8.01 9.83 14.44
CA PRO A 384 -7.27 8.80 13.70
C PRO A 384 -5.80 9.20 13.51
N TRP A 385 -5.08 9.57 14.57
CA TRP A 385 -3.66 9.94 14.45
C TRP A 385 -2.87 9.55 15.70
N ASN A 386 -2.79 8.25 16.01
CA ASN A 386 -1.69 7.69 16.81
C ASN A 386 -1.81 6.16 16.87
N PHE A 387 -0.92 5.45 16.15
CA PHE A 387 -0.51 4.11 16.56
C PHE A 387 0.99 3.97 16.31
N THR A 388 1.73 3.87 17.41
CA THR A 388 3.13 3.50 17.47
C THR A 388 3.21 1.98 17.32
N LEU A 389 4.07 1.49 16.42
CA LEU A 389 4.43 0.07 16.39
C LEU A 389 5.16 -0.26 17.70
N VAL A 390 4.54 -1.10 18.53
CA VAL A 390 5.22 -1.76 19.63
C VAL A 390 6.04 -2.90 19.02
N PHE A 391 7.36 -2.73 19.02
CA PHE A 391 8.27 -3.86 18.82
C PHE A 391 8.10 -4.83 20.01
N PRO A 392 8.04 -6.15 19.80
CA PRO A 392 8.23 -7.07 20.91
C PRO A 392 9.70 -6.98 21.35
N GLN A 393 9.96 -6.31 22.47
CA GLN A 393 11.18 -6.52 23.24
C GLN A 393 11.04 -7.85 23.98
N THR A 394 11.34 -8.97 23.32
CA THR A 394 11.64 -10.20 24.03
C THR A 394 13.11 -10.18 24.42
N SER A 395 13.41 -9.72 25.63
CA SER A 395 14.69 -10.03 26.29
C SER A 395 14.71 -11.53 26.58
N LEU A 396 15.55 -12.25 25.85
CA LEU A 396 15.97 -13.61 26.21
C LEU A 396 16.68 -13.54 27.57
N LYS A 397 16.01 -13.96 28.63
CA LYS A 397 16.66 -14.29 29.90
C LYS A 397 17.49 -15.56 29.68
N VAL A 398 18.80 -15.41 29.62
CA VAL A 398 19.76 -16.51 29.73
C VAL A 398 19.75 -16.96 31.20
N PRO A 399 19.48 -18.25 31.51
CA PRO A 399 19.65 -18.75 32.88
C PRO A 399 21.15 -18.87 33.21
N PRO A 400 21.59 -18.54 34.43
CA PRO A 400 22.99 -18.66 34.81
C PRO A 400 23.37 -20.15 34.86
N THR A 401 24.44 -20.49 34.14
CA THR A 401 25.12 -21.78 34.26
C THR A 401 26.07 -21.76 35.46
N ARG A 402 25.78 -22.67 36.40
CA ARG A 402 26.56 -23.16 37.56
C ARG A 402 26.99 -22.15 38.63
#